data_AF-A0A2H9L4D7-F1
#
_entry.id   AF-A0A2H9L4D7-F1
#
_cell.length_a   1.000
_cell.length_b   1.000
_cell.length_c   1.000
_cell.angle_alpha   90.00
_cell.angle_beta   90.00
_cell.angle_gamma   90.00
#
_symmetry.space_group_name_H-M   'P 1'
#
loop_
_entity.id
_entity.type
_entity.pdbx_description
1 polymer ?
#
loop_
_entity_poly.entity_id
_entity_poly.type
_entity_poly.pdbx_seq_one_letter_code
_entity_poly.pdbx_strand_id
1 'polypeptide(L)'
;MGLRDFYFGLEDKYYKMIDKLDTIFPAQAIADKIDKVMPSMILFFILFVIIIALIIWAVIPSYAQINVSFFNDGLSLKEKIPFSMYIGDKNYSFESDGGSAIVKIPKSDLYRIKVDTSKYSIDKEYSFSNKIKVLLDKKKKNIPIQIFFKSGYLDVESVSAMFECDDISIPDSEASKSTNNGYI
;
A
#
# COMPACT_ATOMS: atom_id res chain seq x y z
N MET A 1 25.02 -41.54 -20.54
CA MET A 1 25.48 -40.18 -20.19
C MET A 1 25.25 -40.01 -18.70
N GLY A 2 26.30 -40.23 -17.92
CA GLY A 2 26.24 -40.21 -16.46
C GLY A 2 26.50 -38.82 -15.90
N LEU A 3 26.19 -38.63 -14.62
CA LEU A 3 26.55 -37.43 -13.83
C LEU A 3 28.04 -37.06 -13.95
N ARG A 4 28.89 -38.07 -14.15
CA ARG A 4 30.33 -37.92 -14.31
C ARG A 4 30.71 -37.22 -15.62
N ASP A 5 30.04 -37.56 -16.73
CA ASP A 5 30.28 -36.94 -18.04
C ASP A 5 29.87 -35.46 -18.02
N PHE A 6 28.79 -35.15 -17.28
CA PHE A 6 28.32 -33.78 -17.10
C PHE A 6 29.29 -32.93 -16.28
N TYR A 7 29.85 -33.49 -15.20
CA TYR A 7 30.87 -32.82 -14.38
C TYR A 7 32.12 -32.48 -15.20
N PHE A 8 32.70 -33.46 -15.90
CA PHE A 8 33.89 -33.23 -16.71
C PHE A 8 33.64 -32.27 -17.88
N GLY A 9 32.44 -32.30 -18.47
CA GLY A 9 32.07 -31.33 -19.51
C GLY A 9 31.92 -29.89 -19.01
N LEU A 10 31.58 -29.69 -17.74
CA LEU A 10 31.55 -28.37 -17.10
C LEU A 10 32.95 -27.90 -16.71
N GLU A 11 33.78 -28.80 -16.21
CA GLU A 11 35.18 -28.54 -15.85
C GLU A 11 35.99 -28.06 -17.06
N ASP A 12 35.88 -28.76 -18.19
CA ASP A 12 36.52 -28.37 -19.45
C ASP A 12 36.09 -26.97 -19.93
N LYS A 13 34.82 -26.62 -19.75
CA LYS A 13 34.30 -25.29 -20.12
C LYS A 13 34.79 -24.21 -19.16
N TYR A 14 34.90 -24.53 -17.87
CA TYR A 14 35.40 -23.64 -16.85
C TYR A 14 36.87 -23.28 -17.11
N TYR A 15 37.75 -24.26 -17.33
CA TYR A 15 39.16 -23.98 -17.63
C TYR A 15 39.34 -23.25 -18.97
N LYS A 16 38.57 -23.61 -20.01
CA LYS A 16 38.56 -22.84 -21.28
C LYS A 16 38.10 -21.39 -21.10
N MET A 17 37.25 -21.12 -20.11
CA MET A 17 36.83 -19.76 -19.79
C MET A 17 37.93 -19.01 -19.03
N ILE A 18 38.62 -19.67 -18.10
CA ILE A 18 39.79 -19.11 -17.40
C ILE A 18 40.90 -18.78 -18.39
N ASP A 19 41.24 -19.69 -19.30
CA ASP A 19 42.28 -19.48 -20.32
C ASP A 19 41.96 -18.25 -21.20
N LYS A 20 40.68 -18.00 -21.49
CA LYS A 20 40.26 -16.80 -22.22
C LYS A 20 40.41 -15.53 -21.37
N LEU A 21 40.09 -15.58 -20.08
CA LEU A 21 40.29 -14.43 -19.18
C LEU A 21 41.78 -14.15 -18.94
N ASP A 22 42.64 -15.18 -19.00
CA ASP A 22 44.09 -15.07 -18.79
C ASP A 22 44.76 -14.11 -19.79
N THR A 23 44.18 -14.00 -20.99
CA THR A 23 44.66 -13.06 -22.03
C THR A 23 44.57 -11.58 -21.64
N ILE A 24 43.76 -11.24 -20.64
CA ILE A 24 43.52 -9.85 -20.18
C ILE A 24 44.02 -9.65 -18.74
N PHE A 25 43.88 -10.67 -17.89
CA PHE A 25 44.27 -10.64 -16.48
C PHE A 25 44.76 -12.03 -16.08
N PRO A 26 45.88 -12.22 -15.37
CA PRO A 26 46.50 -13.52 -15.09
C PRO A 26 45.66 -14.40 -14.14
N ALA A 27 44.49 -14.82 -14.61
CA ALA A 27 43.48 -15.58 -13.90
C ALA A 27 43.95 -17.01 -13.62
N GLN A 28 44.76 -17.60 -14.52
CA GLN A 28 45.29 -18.95 -14.38
C GLN A 28 46.28 -19.03 -13.22
N ALA A 29 47.18 -18.04 -13.08
CA ALA A 29 48.11 -17.96 -11.96
C ALA A 29 47.43 -17.82 -10.59
N ILE A 30 46.21 -17.26 -10.57
CA ILE A 30 45.39 -17.14 -9.34
C ILE A 30 44.66 -18.46 -9.08
N ALA A 31 44.06 -19.05 -10.11
CA ALA A 31 43.41 -20.36 -10.02
C ALA A 31 44.40 -21.43 -9.51
N ASP A 32 45.59 -21.52 -10.08
CA ASP A 32 46.64 -22.46 -9.68
C ASP A 32 47.09 -22.28 -8.22
N LYS A 33 47.10 -21.04 -7.71
CA LYS A 33 47.42 -20.77 -6.30
C LYS A 33 46.29 -21.21 -5.37
N ILE A 34 45.05 -21.07 -5.80
CA ILE A 34 43.86 -21.49 -5.05
C ILE A 34 43.74 -23.02 -5.07
N ASP A 35 43.95 -23.66 -6.22
CA ASP A 35 43.88 -25.11 -6.45
C ASP A 35 44.83 -25.91 -5.53
N LYS A 36 45.92 -25.29 -5.06
CA LYS A 36 46.83 -25.88 -4.06
C LYS A 36 46.18 -26.11 -2.69
N VAL A 37 45.14 -25.35 -2.36
CA VAL A 37 44.43 -25.41 -1.08
C VAL A 37 43.04 -26.04 -1.25
N MET A 38 42.34 -25.69 -2.33
CA MET A 38 40.99 -26.16 -2.63
C MET A 38 40.73 -26.10 -4.14
N PRO A 39 40.05 -27.09 -4.74
CA PRO A 39 39.70 -27.04 -6.16
C PRO A 39 38.97 -25.74 -6.53
N SER A 40 39.56 -24.96 -7.45
CA SER A 40 39.11 -23.64 -7.88
C SER A 40 37.75 -23.69 -8.55
N MET A 41 37.44 -24.80 -9.24
CA MET A 41 36.10 -25.07 -9.78
C MET A 41 35.03 -25.11 -8.67
N ILE A 42 35.33 -25.72 -7.52
CA ILE A 42 34.41 -25.76 -6.37
C ILE A 42 34.25 -24.35 -5.79
N LEU A 43 35.34 -23.60 -5.65
CA LEU A 43 35.29 -22.20 -5.21
C LEU A 43 34.39 -21.37 -6.13
N PHE A 44 34.55 -21.52 -7.44
CA PHE A 44 33.74 -20.82 -8.44
C PHE A 44 32.25 -21.16 -8.30
N PHE A 45 31.91 -22.44 -8.13
CA PHE A 45 30.52 -22.85 -7.91
C PHE A 45 29.94 -22.25 -6.62
N ILE A 46 30.70 -22.24 -5.52
CA ILE A 46 30.27 -21.63 -4.26
C ILE A 46 30.02 -20.14 -4.45
N LEU A 47 30.96 -19.43 -5.09
CA LEU A 47 30.83 -18.00 -5.36
C LEU A 47 29.62 -17.71 -6.27
N PHE A 48 29.41 -18.52 -7.30
CA PHE A 48 28.28 -18.41 -8.20
C PHE A 48 26.94 -18.58 -7.47
N VAL A 49 26.84 -19.58 -6.58
CA VAL A 49 25.64 -19.78 -5.74
C VAL A 49 25.42 -18.60 -4.79
N ILE A 50 26.49 -18.05 -4.19
CA ILE A 50 26.39 -16.86 -3.32
C ILE A 50 25.88 -15.66 -4.11
N ILE A 51 26.40 -15.43 -5.31
CA ILE A 51 25.94 -14.33 -6.18
C ILE A 51 24.47 -14.51 -6.53
N ILE A 52 24.05 -15.72 -6.91
CA ILE A 52 22.63 -16.01 -7.17
C ILE A 52 21.78 -15.75 -5.93
N ALA A 53 22.22 -16.21 -4.75
CA ALA A 53 21.51 -15.99 -3.49
C ALA A 53 21.37 -14.50 -3.17
N LEU A 54 22.42 -13.70 -3.40
CA LEU A 54 22.38 -12.24 -3.23
C LEU A 54 21.45 -11.57 -4.22
N ILE A 55 21.43 -12.00 -5.49
CA ILE A 55 20.49 -11.48 -6.49
C ILE A 55 19.06 -11.80 -6.10
N ILE A 56 18.77 -13.04 -5.70
CA ILE A 56 17.44 -13.45 -5.24
C ILE A 56 17.04 -12.62 -4.02
N TRP A 57 17.94 -12.48 -3.05
CA TRP A 57 17.70 -11.66 -1.85
C TRP A 57 17.40 -10.19 -2.20
N ALA A 58 18.14 -9.61 -3.16
CA ALA A 58 17.95 -8.23 -3.58
C ALA A 58 16.63 -7.99 -4.34
N VAL A 59 16.11 -9.00 -5.03
CA VAL A 59 14.88 -8.89 -5.84
C VAL A 59 13.62 -9.23 -5.04
N ILE A 60 13.71 -10.00 -3.95
CA ILE A 60 12.55 -10.31 -3.10
C ILE A 60 12.07 -9.02 -2.42
N PRO A 61 10.84 -8.54 -2.71
CA PRO A 61 10.33 -7.35 -2.06
C PRO A 61 10.21 -7.61 -0.56
N SER A 62 10.80 -6.73 0.24
CA SER A 62 10.62 -6.76 1.70
C SER A 62 9.16 -6.43 2.02
N TYR A 63 8.48 -7.31 2.75
CA TYR A 63 7.11 -7.07 3.21
C TYR A 63 7.13 -6.55 4.64
N ALA A 64 6.29 -5.55 4.92
CA ALA A 64 6.04 -5.02 6.25
C ALA A 64 4.59 -5.27 6.66
N GLN A 65 4.38 -5.42 7.97
CA GLN A 65 3.06 -5.49 8.58
C GLN A 65 2.71 -4.12 9.16
N ILE A 66 1.63 -3.52 8.66
CA ILE A 66 1.19 -2.17 9.04
C ILE A 66 -0.18 -2.28 9.71
N ASN A 67 -0.34 -1.60 10.84
CA ASN A 67 -1.63 -1.42 11.48
C ASN A 67 -2.25 -0.09 11.03
N VAL A 68 -3.35 -0.17 10.30
CA VAL A 68 -4.12 0.99 9.82
C VAL A 68 -5.33 1.14 10.73
N SER A 69 -5.48 2.29 11.38
CA SER A 69 -6.62 2.59 12.25
C SER A 69 -7.35 3.83 11.75
N PHE A 70 -8.67 3.74 11.67
CA PHE A 70 -9.55 4.80 11.17
C PHE A 70 -10.20 5.55 12.32
N PHE A 71 -10.16 6.87 12.25
CA PHE A 71 -10.69 7.78 13.26
C PHE A 71 -11.61 8.81 12.60
N ASN A 72 -12.64 9.23 13.34
CA ASN A 72 -13.49 10.36 13.00
C ASN A 72 -13.63 11.24 14.24
N ASP A 73 -13.32 12.53 14.12
CA ASP A 73 -13.33 13.48 15.25
C ASP A 73 -12.56 13.00 16.49
N GLY A 74 -11.45 12.28 16.25
CA GLY A 74 -10.60 11.71 17.31
C GLY A 74 -11.12 10.41 17.93
N LEU A 75 -12.31 9.93 17.54
CA LEU A 75 -12.88 8.67 18.00
C LEU A 75 -12.56 7.53 17.03
N SER A 76 -12.14 6.38 17.58
CA SER A 76 -11.96 5.17 16.77
C SER A 76 -13.30 4.70 16.23
N LEU A 77 -13.36 4.48 14.92
CA LEU A 77 -14.53 3.88 14.28
C LEU A 77 -14.63 2.41 14.65
N LYS A 78 -15.85 1.87 14.75
CA LYS A 78 -16.12 0.46 15.05
C LYS A 78 -16.75 -0.30 13.88
N GLU A 79 -16.96 0.38 12.76
CA GLU A 79 -17.55 -0.21 11.55
C GLU A 79 -16.47 -0.80 10.63
N LYS A 80 -16.91 -1.63 9.68
CA LYS A 80 -16.05 -2.13 8.62
C LYS A 80 -15.89 -1.07 7.54
N ILE A 81 -14.65 -0.79 7.16
CA ILE A 81 -14.31 0.27 6.23
C ILE A 81 -13.49 -0.37 5.11
N PRO A 82 -14.03 -0.49 3.89
CA PRO A 82 -13.23 -0.88 2.74
C PRO A 82 -12.29 0.27 2.39
N PHE A 83 -11.03 -0.06 2.12
CA PHE A 83 -10.02 0.93 1.74
C PHE A 83 -9.05 0.35 0.72
N SER A 84 -8.48 1.24 -0.08
CA SER A 84 -7.44 0.91 -1.06
C SER A 84 -6.13 1.58 -0.65
N MET A 85 -5.04 0.84 -0.77
CA MET A 85 -3.70 1.36 -0.55
C MET A 85 -2.91 1.27 -1.85
N TYR A 86 -2.32 2.38 -2.26
CA TYR A 86 -1.49 2.49 -3.45
C TYR A 86 -0.02 2.59 -3.05
N ILE A 87 0.81 1.78 -3.71
CA ILE A 87 2.26 1.71 -3.52
C ILE A 87 2.89 1.80 -4.91
N GLY A 88 3.35 3.00 -5.28
CA GLY A 88 3.63 3.32 -6.68
C GLY A 88 2.36 3.09 -7.52
N ASP A 89 2.46 2.27 -8.56
CA ASP A 89 1.34 1.97 -9.47
C ASP A 89 0.48 0.77 -9.04
N LYS A 90 0.82 0.11 -7.92
CA LYS A 90 0.11 -1.07 -7.45
C LYS A 90 -1.00 -0.68 -6.48
N ASN A 91 -2.19 -1.21 -6.72
CA ASN A 91 -3.35 -1.05 -5.85
C ASN A 91 -3.60 -2.33 -5.03
N TYR A 92 -3.81 -2.17 -3.73
CA TYR A 92 -4.17 -3.24 -2.80
C TYR A 92 -5.48 -2.88 -2.09
N SER A 93 -6.47 -3.76 -2.18
CA SER A 93 -7.77 -3.57 -1.53
C SER A 93 -7.86 -4.35 -0.22
N PHE A 94 -8.35 -3.69 0.81
CA PHE A 94 -8.49 -4.24 2.16
C PHE A 94 -9.83 -3.83 2.77
N GLU A 95 -10.18 -4.49 3.87
CA GLU A 95 -11.33 -4.15 4.69
C GLU A 95 -10.90 -4.11 6.15
N SER A 96 -11.29 -3.08 6.88
CA SER A 96 -11.06 -3.00 8.31
C SER A 96 -12.06 -3.85 9.09
N ASP A 97 -11.64 -4.40 10.22
CA ASP A 97 -12.52 -5.00 11.21
C ASP A 97 -12.52 -4.13 12.47
N GLY A 98 -13.69 -3.61 12.86
CA GLY A 98 -13.79 -2.68 13.99
C GLY A 98 -12.96 -1.40 13.82
N GLY A 99 -12.92 -0.82 12.61
CA GLY A 99 -12.16 0.38 12.28
C GLY A 99 -10.63 0.25 12.35
N SER A 100 -10.09 -0.98 12.42
CA SER A 100 -8.65 -1.23 12.26
C SER A 100 -8.36 -2.40 11.33
N ALA A 101 -7.20 -2.38 10.67
CA ALA A 101 -6.77 -3.43 9.77
C ALA A 101 -5.27 -3.69 9.92
N ILE A 102 -4.89 -4.96 9.92
CA ILE A 102 -3.49 -5.37 9.85
C ILE A 102 -3.22 -5.80 8.42
N VAL A 103 -2.41 -5.02 7.70
CA VAL A 103 -2.10 -5.28 6.29
C VAL A 103 -0.65 -5.70 6.11
N LYS A 104 -0.42 -6.68 5.23
CA LYS A 104 0.92 -7.12 4.83
C LYS A 104 1.19 -6.65 3.41
N ILE A 105 2.08 -5.67 3.28
CA ILE A 105 2.34 -4.99 2.01
C ILE A 105 3.85 -4.81 1.80
N PRO A 106 4.31 -4.62 0.55
CA PRO A 106 5.70 -4.25 0.28
C PRO A 106 6.10 -2.98 1.07
N LYS A 107 7.30 -2.99 1.63
CA LYS A 107 7.89 -1.82 2.27
C LYS A 107 8.11 -0.74 1.21
N SER A 108 7.60 0.45 1.47
CA SER A 108 7.73 1.63 0.63
C SER A 108 7.79 2.86 1.52
N ASP A 109 8.44 3.92 1.05
CA ASP A 109 8.57 5.17 1.80
C ASP A 109 7.24 5.94 1.87
N LEU A 110 6.38 5.75 0.86
CA LEU A 110 5.12 6.45 0.71
C LEU A 110 3.98 5.48 0.40
N TYR A 111 2.87 5.70 1.10
CA TYR A 111 1.61 4.96 0.98
C TYR A 111 0.49 5.95 0.71
N ARG A 112 -0.23 5.80 -0.40
CA ARG A 112 -1.45 6.56 -0.63
C ARG A 112 -2.64 5.72 -0.21
N ILE A 113 -3.40 6.19 0.76
CA ILE A 113 -4.60 5.50 1.26
C ILE A 113 -5.82 6.23 0.75
N LYS A 114 -6.69 5.48 0.08
CA LYS A 114 -7.98 5.95 -0.41
C LYS A 114 -9.11 5.21 0.29
N VAL A 115 -10.06 5.97 0.81
CA VAL A 115 -11.32 5.46 1.33
C VAL A 115 -12.42 6.17 0.58
N ASP A 116 -13.28 5.42 -0.08
CA ASP A 116 -14.44 5.98 -0.75
C ASP A 116 -15.66 5.14 -0.40
N THR A 117 -16.44 5.63 0.56
CA THR A 117 -17.66 4.99 1.05
C THR A 117 -18.83 5.95 0.90
N SER A 118 -20.04 5.50 1.23
CA SER A 118 -21.20 6.40 1.28
C SER A 118 -21.05 7.51 2.32
N LYS A 119 -20.32 7.26 3.40
CA LYS A 119 -20.16 8.18 4.55
C LYS A 119 -18.87 8.99 4.54
N TYR A 120 -17.77 8.43 4.02
CA TYR A 120 -16.43 9.02 4.12
C TYR A 120 -15.75 9.09 2.75
N SER A 121 -14.94 10.13 2.56
CA SER A 121 -14.02 10.23 1.42
C SER A 121 -12.66 10.71 1.91
N ILE A 122 -11.62 9.95 1.60
CA ILE A 122 -10.25 10.40 1.82
C ILE A 122 -9.37 9.91 0.69
N ASP A 123 -8.39 10.73 0.35
CA ASP A 123 -7.32 10.38 -0.55
C ASP A 123 -6.07 11.14 -0.08
N LYS A 124 -5.23 10.47 0.73
CA LYS A 124 -4.06 11.09 1.38
C LYS A 124 -2.84 10.17 1.33
N GLU A 125 -1.67 10.79 1.27
CA GLU A 125 -0.37 10.12 1.34
C GLU A 125 0.16 10.09 2.78
N TYR A 126 0.82 8.98 3.12
CA TYR A 126 1.38 8.70 4.43
C TYR A 126 2.80 8.17 4.25
N SER A 127 3.73 8.65 5.07
CA SER A 127 5.07 8.08 5.14
C SER A 127 5.05 6.71 5.83
N PHE A 128 6.07 5.89 5.55
CA PHE A 128 6.21 4.59 6.19
C PHE A 128 6.14 4.67 7.72
N SER A 129 5.23 3.90 8.31
CA SER A 129 5.12 3.67 9.74
C SER A 129 4.46 2.32 9.99
N ASN A 130 4.86 1.63 11.06
CA ASN A 130 4.19 0.40 11.51
C ASN A 130 2.74 0.65 11.96
N LYS A 131 2.38 1.92 12.21
CA LYS A 131 1.04 2.37 12.58
C LYS A 131 0.66 3.60 11.77
N ILE A 132 -0.44 3.53 11.03
CA ILE A 132 -1.00 4.65 10.27
C ILE A 132 -2.36 4.99 10.85
N LYS A 133 -2.53 6.24 11.27
CA LYS A 133 -3.82 6.77 11.73
C LYS A 133 -4.45 7.56 10.59
N VAL A 134 -5.61 7.11 10.13
CA VAL A 134 -6.34 7.74 9.03
C VAL A 134 -7.52 8.51 9.63
N LEU A 135 -7.47 9.84 9.52
CA LEU A 135 -8.57 10.72 9.93
C LEU A 135 -9.55 10.82 8.76
N LEU A 136 -10.75 10.28 8.93
CA LEU A 136 -11.80 10.29 7.93
C LEU A 136 -12.69 11.51 8.09
N ASP A 137 -12.84 12.27 7.01
CA ASP A 137 -13.76 13.38 6.91
C ASP A 137 -15.13 12.84 6.43
N LYS A 138 -16.21 13.17 7.14
CA LYS A 138 -17.57 12.83 6.70
C LYS A 138 -17.90 13.56 5.39
N LYS A 139 -18.50 12.85 4.44
CA LYS A 139 -19.04 13.46 3.22
C LYS A 139 -20.18 14.40 3.64
N LYS A 140 -20.00 15.70 3.42
CA LYS A 140 -21.09 16.68 3.59
C LYS A 140 -22.19 16.37 2.57
N LYS A 141 -23.37 16.02 3.06
CA LYS A 141 -24.55 15.80 2.21
C LYS A 141 -25.32 17.11 2.11
N ASN A 142 -25.29 17.74 0.93
CA ASN A 142 -26.15 18.89 0.67
C ASN A 142 -27.59 18.39 0.52
N ILE A 143 -28.47 18.79 1.43
CA ILE A 143 -29.91 18.52 1.33
C ILE A 143 -30.54 19.71 0.62
N PRO A 144 -31.11 19.56 -0.60
CA PRO A 144 -31.81 20.65 -1.25
C PRO A 144 -33.10 20.95 -0.49
N ILE A 145 -33.26 22.19 -0.03
CA ILE A 145 -34.47 22.64 0.67
C ILE A 145 -35.23 23.55 -0.28
N GLN A 146 -36.50 23.19 -0.51
CA GLN A 146 -37.45 24.05 -1.23
C GLN A 146 -38.29 24.78 -0.19
N ILE A 147 -38.13 26.10 -0.11
CA ILE A 147 -38.94 26.96 0.77
C ILE A 147 -40.12 27.47 -0.06
N PHE A 148 -41.34 27.09 0.33
CA PHE A 148 -42.57 27.59 -0.31
C PHE A 148 -43.12 28.77 0.49
N PHE A 149 -43.24 29.93 -0.15
CA PHE A 149 -43.85 31.11 0.47
C PHE A 149 -45.35 31.16 0.17
N LYS A 150 -46.17 31.31 1.21
CA LYS A 150 -47.62 31.49 1.07
C LYS A 150 -47.95 33.00 1.01
N SER A 151 -47.97 33.53 -0.21
CA SER A 151 -48.50 34.83 -0.64
C SER A 151 -48.12 36.09 0.17
N GLY A 152 -47.16 36.81 -0.37
CA GLY A 152 -46.82 38.22 -0.11
C GLY A 152 -45.61 38.54 -1.00
N TYR A 153 -45.64 39.62 -1.78
CA TYR A 153 -44.59 39.93 -2.76
C TYR A 153 -43.22 40.02 -2.07
N LEU A 154 -42.38 39.02 -2.31
CA LEU A 154 -40.96 39.02 -1.99
C LEU A 154 -40.22 38.80 -3.30
N ASP A 155 -39.58 39.86 -3.78
CA ASP A 155 -38.77 39.85 -4.99
C ASP A 155 -37.36 39.35 -4.61
N VAL A 156 -37.20 38.02 -4.53
CA VAL A 156 -35.93 37.37 -4.18
C VAL A 156 -35.63 36.31 -5.23
N GLU A 157 -34.58 36.53 -6.03
CA GLU A 157 -34.23 35.64 -7.15
C GLU A 157 -33.79 34.23 -6.70
N SER A 158 -33.20 34.08 -5.52
CA SER A 158 -33.01 32.79 -4.86
C SER A 158 -32.65 32.95 -3.39
N VAL A 159 -33.15 32.05 -2.53
CA VAL A 159 -32.69 31.91 -1.14
C VAL A 159 -32.03 30.55 -1.01
N SER A 160 -30.74 30.52 -0.65
CA SER A 160 -30.03 29.28 -0.31
C SER A 160 -29.86 29.23 1.21
N ALA A 161 -30.37 28.17 1.83
CA ALA A 161 -30.13 27.89 3.24
C ALA A 161 -29.23 26.65 3.35
N MET A 162 -28.09 26.80 4.03
CA MET A 162 -27.17 25.71 4.34
C MET A 162 -27.40 25.26 5.78
N PHE A 163 -27.71 23.98 5.97
CA PHE A 163 -27.81 23.37 7.28
C PHE A 163 -26.65 22.39 7.44
N GLU A 164 -25.91 22.54 8.54
CA GLU A 164 -24.88 21.60 8.97
C GLU A 164 -25.55 20.66 9.98
N CYS A 165 -25.85 19.43 9.55
CA CYS A 165 -26.36 18.40 10.45
C CYS A 165 -25.18 17.56 10.93
N ASP A 166 -24.84 17.68 12.21
CA ASP A 166 -24.14 16.59 12.89
C ASP A 166 -25.09 15.39 12.91
N ASP A 167 -24.62 14.21 12.50
CA ASP A 167 -25.39 12.95 12.58
C ASP A 167 -25.71 12.63 14.06
N ILE A 168 -26.68 13.33 14.63
CA ILE A 168 -27.48 12.81 15.71
C ILE A 168 -28.46 11.89 15.00
N SER A 169 -28.26 10.59 15.15
CA SER A 169 -29.21 9.57 14.73
C SER A 169 -30.58 9.94 15.28
N ILE A 170 -31.42 10.57 14.45
CA ILE A 170 -32.81 10.85 14.78
C ILE A 170 -33.49 9.48 14.75
N PRO A 171 -33.99 8.96 15.89
CA PRO A 171 -34.80 7.75 15.86
C PRO A 171 -35.97 7.98 14.91
N ASP A 172 -36.27 7.00 14.05
CA ASP A 172 -37.26 7.04 12.96
C ASP A 172 -38.70 7.42 13.38
N SER A 173 -38.95 7.67 14.68
CA SER A 173 -40.27 7.95 15.24
C SER A 173 -40.67 9.43 15.30
N GLU A 174 -39.85 10.40 14.89
CA GLU A 174 -40.22 11.83 15.01
C GLU A 174 -39.99 12.70 13.75
N ALA A 175 -39.95 12.13 12.55
CA ALA A 175 -39.76 12.89 11.30
C ALA A 175 -40.99 13.72 10.82
N SER A 176 -41.92 14.08 11.71
CA SER A 176 -43.08 14.92 11.39
C SER A 176 -43.42 15.94 12.48
N LYS A 177 -42.44 16.71 12.95
CA LYS A 177 -42.72 17.95 13.68
C LYS A 177 -42.82 19.13 12.72
N SER A 178 -44.07 19.43 12.33
CA SER A 178 -44.49 20.70 11.76
C SER A 178 -44.14 21.83 12.73
N THR A 179 -43.12 22.63 12.44
CA THR A 179 -42.84 23.86 13.18
C THR A 179 -43.86 24.93 12.77
N ASN A 180 -44.80 25.20 13.68
CA ASN A 180 -45.75 26.31 13.53
C ASN A 180 -45.01 27.65 13.65
N ASN A 181 -45.10 28.43 12.57
CA ASN A 181 -45.04 29.90 12.46
C ASN A 181 -44.46 30.67 13.66
N GLY A 182 -43.15 30.89 13.64
CA GLY A 182 -42.55 32.08 14.24
C GLY A 182 -42.53 33.19 13.18
N TYR A 183 -43.29 34.26 13.39
CA TYR A 183 -43.17 35.50 12.61
C TYR A 183 -41.88 36.21 13.04
N ILE A 184 -41.05 36.58 12.07
CA ILE A 184 -39.94 37.55 12.23
C ILE A 184 -40.49 38.93 11.92
#